data_AF-A0A509KXK5-F1
#
_entry.id   AF-A0A509KXK5-F1
#
_cell.length_a   1.000
_cell.length_b   1.000
_cell.length_c   1.000
_cell.angle_alpha   90.00
_cell.angle_beta   90.00
_cell.angle_gamma   90.00
#
_symmetry.space_group_name_H-M   'P 1'
#
loop_
_entity.id
_entity.type
_entity.pdbx_description
1 polymer ?
#
loop_
_entity_poly.entity_id
_entity_poly.type
_entity_poly.pdbx_seq_one_letter_code
_entity_poly.pdbx_strand_id
1 'polypeptide(L)'
;MIGGAVKLGDQLSIGMNLKFVYISLAPAWATLEGTEGTGSSVAVDFGGLWKIPDFGISSAKIRRMNLGLAVSNLGPSITFMNRDQAASLPRNLRASLAWAPVWSDVSKWFITGEVNRPLVEFERSNTYHVGTEFLYSNLIALRLGYIHDQDGNIKSATYGLGFVFNNRVRIDWASVPQAEELARVHRWSLGVNF
;
A
#
# COMPACT_ATOMS: atom_id res chain seq x y z
N MET A 1 -1.49 -8.26 -14.53
CA MET A 1 -1.40 -8.83 -13.16
C MET A 1 -2.51 -9.86 -13.01
N ILE A 2 -2.22 -11.05 -12.51
CA ILE A 2 -3.21 -12.10 -12.25
C ILE A 2 -3.01 -12.56 -10.81
N GLY A 3 -4.08 -12.71 -10.03
CA GLY A 3 -3.96 -13.11 -8.63
C GLY A 3 -5.22 -13.77 -8.11
N GLY A 4 -5.08 -14.42 -6.96
CA GLY A 4 -6.15 -15.08 -6.26
C GLY A 4 -5.94 -15.03 -4.75
N ALA A 5 -7.02 -15.19 -4.00
CA ALA A 5 -6.98 -15.27 -2.55
C ALA A 5 -7.95 -16.33 -2.06
N VAL A 6 -7.60 -16.96 -0.94
CA VAL A 6 -8.44 -17.96 -0.29
C VAL A 6 -8.57 -17.65 1.20
N LYS A 7 -9.78 -17.82 1.72
CA LYS A 7 -10.06 -17.75 3.16
C LYS A 7 -9.74 -19.11 3.77
N LEU A 8 -8.89 -19.13 4.79
CA LEU A 8 -8.56 -20.32 5.57
C LEU A 8 -9.30 -20.23 6.90
N GLY A 9 -10.42 -20.94 7.01
CA GLY A 9 -11.32 -20.84 8.15
C GLY A 9 -12.00 -19.47 8.25
N ASP A 10 -12.23 -18.97 9.47
CA ASP A 10 -12.94 -17.70 9.67
C ASP A 10 -12.07 -16.46 9.82
N GLN A 11 -10.82 -16.67 10.21
CA GLN A 11 -9.94 -15.60 10.68
C GLN A 11 -8.77 -15.34 9.74
N LEU A 12 -8.30 -16.35 9.00
CA LEU A 12 -7.14 -16.22 8.15
C LEU A 12 -7.55 -16.11 6.68
N SER A 13 -6.86 -15.28 5.93
CA SER A 13 -6.95 -15.22 4.49
C SER A 13 -5.54 -15.09 3.94
N ILE A 14 -5.25 -15.81 2.87
CA ILE A 14 -3.97 -15.71 2.16
C ILE A 14 -4.23 -15.38 0.71
N GLY A 15 -3.31 -14.64 0.09
CA GLY A 15 -3.40 -14.23 -1.30
C GLY A 15 -2.05 -14.31 -1.97
N MET A 16 -2.08 -14.54 -3.28
CA MET A 16 -0.91 -14.53 -4.13
C MET A 16 -1.20 -13.76 -5.41
N ASN A 17 -0.18 -13.11 -5.93
CA ASN A 17 -0.28 -12.35 -7.16
C ASN A 17 0.93 -12.59 -8.06
N LEU A 18 0.68 -12.80 -9.35
CA LEU A 18 1.69 -12.86 -10.40
C LEU A 18 1.66 -11.58 -11.26
N LYS A 19 2.84 -10.99 -11.44
CA LYS A 19 3.06 -9.75 -12.18
C LYS A 19 4.05 -9.96 -13.29
N PHE A 20 3.76 -9.34 -14.44
CA PHE A 20 4.75 -9.04 -15.46
C PHE A 20 5.19 -7.59 -15.25
N VAL A 21 6.50 -7.37 -15.19
CA VAL A 21 7.12 -6.07 -15.00
C VAL A 21 7.82 -5.70 -16.29
N TYR A 22 7.47 -4.55 -16.85
CA TYR A 22 8.16 -3.97 -18.00
C TYR A 22 8.61 -2.57 -17.62
N ILE A 23 9.86 -2.25 -17.91
CA ILE A 23 10.47 -0.95 -17.64
C ILE A 23 11.12 -0.47 -18.93
N SER A 24 10.82 0.77 -19.31
CA SER A 24 11.51 1.49 -20.37
C SER A 24 12.17 2.71 -19.74
N LEU A 25 13.50 2.69 -19.62
CA LEU A 25 14.26 3.75 -18.95
C LEU A 25 14.70 4.84 -19.92
N ALA A 26 15.14 4.47 -21.11
CA ALA A 26 15.66 5.40 -22.10
C ALA A 26 15.39 4.90 -23.52
N PRO A 27 14.95 5.79 -24.42
CA PRO A 27 14.89 5.49 -25.84
C PRO A 27 16.31 5.33 -26.42
N ALA A 28 16.45 4.58 -27.51
CA ALA A 28 17.74 4.22 -28.11
C ALA A 28 18.68 5.40 -28.43
N TRP A 29 18.12 6.58 -28.75
CA TRP A 29 18.92 7.78 -29.03
C TRP A 29 19.54 8.42 -27.78
N ALA A 30 19.04 8.08 -26.59
CA ALA A 30 19.52 8.57 -25.31
C ALA A 30 20.48 7.59 -24.62
N THR A 31 20.76 6.43 -25.22
CA THR A 31 21.69 5.43 -24.69
C THR A 31 23.03 5.49 -25.41
N LEU A 32 24.11 5.20 -24.67
CA LEU A 32 25.48 5.19 -25.20
C LEU A 32 25.70 4.12 -26.29
N GLU A 33 24.90 3.05 -26.28
CA GLU A 33 25.01 1.90 -27.18
C GLU A 33 24.02 1.94 -28.37
N GLY A 34 23.16 2.97 -28.46
CA GLY A 34 22.19 3.10 -29.56
C GLY A 34 21.04 2.08 -29.53
N THR A 35 20.85 1.39 -28.41
CA THR A 35 19.82 0.37 -28.15
C THR A 35 18.86 0.83 -27.06
N GLU A 36 17.59 0.43 -27.12
CA GLU A 36 16.61 0.84 -26.11
C GLU A 36 16.93 0.24 -24.74
N GLY A 37 16.95 1.07 -23.69
CA GLY A 37 17.13 0.65 -22.31
C GLY A 37 15.86 0.06 -21.72
N THR A 38 15.39 -1.05 -22.28
CA THR A 38 14.15 -1.73 -21.85
C THR A 38 14.48 -3.02 -21.11
N GLY A 39 13.67 -3.35 -20.11
CA GLY A 39 13.82 -4.58 -19.33
C GLY A 39 12.47 -5.18 -19.03
N SER A 40 12.42 -6.51 -18.94
CA SER A 40 11.24 -7.23 -18.51
C SER A 40 11.58 -8.26 -17.43
N SER A 41 10.69 -8.43 -16.47
CA SER A 41 10.79 -9.46 -15.44
C SER A 41 9.40 -9.97 -15.05
N VAL A 42 9.39 -11.02 -14.23
CA VAL A 42 8.19 -11.53 -13.57
C VAL A 42 8.38 -11.43 -12.07
N ALA A 43 7.29 -11.20 -11.36
CA ALA A 43 7.32 -11.10 -9.91
C ALA A 43 6.10 -11.77 -9.28
N VAL A 44 6.30 -12.33 -8.10
CA VAL A 44 5.25 -12.90 -7.26
C VAL A 44 5.14 -12.08 -5.98
N ASP A 45 3.91 -11.84 -5.54
CA ASP A 45 3.61 -11.34 -4.21
C ASP A 45 2.85 -12.38 -3.40
N PHE A 46 3.07 -12.37 -2.10
CA PHE A 46 2.30 -13.13 -1.12
C PHE A 46 1.75 -12.19 -0.06
N GLY A 47 0.51 -12.42 0.37
CA GLY A 47 -0.14 -11.66 1.42
C GLY A 47 -0.92 -12.57 2.36
N GLY A 48 -0.96 -12.19 3.63
CA GLY A 48 -1.75 -12.80 4.67
C GLY A 48 -2.52 -11.74 5.45
N LEU A 49 -3.79 -12.03 5.74
CA LEU A 49 -4.65 -11.23 6.60
C LEU A 49 -5.19 -12.11 7.70
N TRP A 50 -4.91 -11.75 8.95
CA TRP A 50 -5.46 -12.39 10.12
C TRP A 50 -6.43 -11.43 10.83
N LYS A 51 -7.70 -11.81 10.89
CA LYS A 51 -8.73 -11.18 11.71
C LYS A 51 -8.59 -11.72 13.13
N ILE A 52 -8.10 -10.87 14.02
CA ILE A 52 -7.84 -11.26 15.40
C ILE A 52 -9.20 -11.52 16.07
N PRO A 53 -9.42 -12.70 16.69
CA PRO A 53 -10.64 -12.97 17.44
C PRO A 53 -10.89 -11.92 18.50
N ASP A 54 -12.16 -11.62 18.78
CA ASP A 54 -12.53 -10.69 19.85
C ASP A 54 -11.99 -11.19 21.20
N PHE A 55 -11.36 -10.30 21.97
CA PHE A 55 -10.80 -10.61 23.28
C PHE A 55 -11.10 -9.50 24.28
N GLY A 56 -11.08 -9.85 25.57
CA GLY A 56 -11.25 -8.89 26.66
C GLY A 56 -9.93 -8.62 27.36
N ILE A 57 -9.64 -7.35 27.67
CA ILE A 57 -8.58 -6.96 28.61
C ILE A 57 -9.25 -6.20 29.74
N SER A 58 -9.22 -6.75 30.97
CA SER A 58 -9.94 -6.18 32.12
C SER A 58 -11.44 -5.99 31.78
N SER A 59 -12.01 -4.83 32.05
CA SER A 59 -13.39 -4.45 31.73
C SER A 59 -13.62 -4.05 30.27
N ALA A 60 -12.57 -3.99 29.43
CA ALA A 60 -12.67 -3.55 28.04
C ALA A 60 -12.78 -4.74 27.07
N LYS A 61 -13.79 -4.71 26.18
CA LYS A 61 -13.92 -5.66 25.07
C LYS A 61 -13.27 -5.08 23.81
N ILE A 62 -12.22 -5.72 23.33
CA ILE A 62 -11.51 -5.33 22.12
C ILE A 62 -11.98 -6.22 20.97
N ARG A 63 -12.39 -5.58 19.88
CA ARG A 63 -13.00 -6.23 18.70
C ARG A 63 -12.47 -5.62 17.41
N ARG A 64 -12.67 -6.33 16.31
CA ARG A 64 -12.41 -5.82 14.94
C ARG A 64 -10.97 -5.34 14.76
N MET A 65 -10.03 -6.18 15.15
CA MET A 65 -8.61 -5.98 14.87
C MET A 65 -8.16 -6.90 13.73
N ASN A 66 -7.33 -6.37 12.84
CA ASN A 66 -6.74 -7.13 11.76
C ASN A 66 -5.23 -6.94 11.76
N LEU A 67 -4.50 -8.02 11.58
CA LEU A 67 -3.06 -8.03 11.30
C LEU A 67 -2.85 -8.44 9.84
N GLY A 68 -2.08 -7.66 9.10
CA GLY A 68 -1.71 -7.92 7.73
C GLY A 68 -0.20 -8.08 7.59
N LEU A 69 0.20 -9.02 6.75
CA LEU A 69 1.59 -9.21 6.32
C LEU A 69 1.60 -9.38 4.81
N ALA A 70 2.54 -8.74 4.12
CA ALA A 70 2.71 -8.91 2.69
C ALA A 70 4.19 -8.85 2.30
N VAL A 71 4.60 -9.73 1.40
CA VAL A 71 5.89 -9.69 0.72
C VAL A 71 5.61 -9.49 -0.76
N SER A 72 6.26 -8.50 -1.35
CA SER A 72 6.00 -8.11 -2.75
C SER A 72 7.26 -8.07 -3.59
N ASN A 73 7.06 -8.22 -4.89
CA ASN A 73 8.08 -8.14 -5.94
C ASN A 73 9.18 -9.22 -5.83
N LEU A 74 8.82 -10.44 -5.43
CA LEU A 74 9.73 -11.58 -5.41
C LEU A 74 9.91 -12.14 -6.81
N GLY A 75 11.12 -12.05 -7.35
CA GLY A 75 11.42 -12.53 -8.69
C GLY A 75 12.89 -12.32 -9.07
N PRO A 76 13.27 -12.79 -10.27
CA PRO A 76 14.60 -12.56 -10.81
C PRO A 76 14.84 -11.07 -11.09
N SER A 77 16.10 -10.67 -11.02
CA SER A 77 16.54 -9.32 -11.37
C SER A 77 16.18 -8.99 -12.82
N ILE A 78 15.79 -7.74 -13.06
CA ILE A 78 15.47 -7.27 -14.40
C ILE A 78 16.77 -6.97 -15.14
N THR A 79 16.91 -7.48 -16.35
CA THR A 79 18.06 -7.20 -17.23
C THR A 79 17.62 -6.20 -18.29
N PHE A 80 18.37 -5.11 -18.46
CA PHE A 80 18.05 -4.06 -19.43
C PHE A 80 18.85 -4.24 -20.73
N MET A 81 20.17 -4.08 -20.66
CA MET A 81 21.06 -4.16 -21.85
C MET A 81 22.03 -5.34 -21.76
N ASN A 82 22.76 -5.45 -20.64
CA ASN A 82 23.69 -6.54 -20.34
C ASN A 82 23.37 -7.19 -18.99
N ARG A 83 23.68 -8.49 -18.82
CA ARG A 83 23.51 -9.21 -17.53
C ARG A 83 24.23 -8.53 -16.37
N ASP A 84 25.30 -7.79 -16.67
CA ASP A 84 26.10 -7.02 -15.69
C ASP A 84 25.38 -5.76 -15.17
N GLN A 85 24.29 -5.34 -15.82
CA GLN A 85 23.43 -4.22 -15.39
C GLN A 85 22.09 -4.73 -14.81
N ALA A 86 22.04 -5.97 -14.32
CA ALA A 86 20.83 -6.51 -13.72
C ALA A 86 20.49 -5.76 -12.43
N ALA A 87 19.27 -5.22 -12.35
CA ALA A 87 18.77 -4.57 -11.14
C ALA A 87 17.80 -5.49 -10.41
N SER A 88 18.03 -5.70 -9.11
CA SER A 88 17.10 -6.44 -8.26
C SER A 88 15.74 -5.74 -8.22
N LEU A 89 14.66 -6.51 -8.29
CA LEU A 89 13.31 -5.97 -8.13
C LEU A 89 13.19 -5.30 -6.75
N PRO A 90 12.37 -4.24 -6.61
CA PRO A 90 12.17 -3.53 -5.35
C PRO A 90 11.32 -4.39 -4.39
N ARG A 91 11.95 -5.44 -3.83
CA ARG A 91 11.34 -6.35 -2.87
C ARG A 91 10.99 -5.59 -1.61
N ASN A 92 9.78 -5.78 -1.09
CA ASN A 92 9.33 -5.12 0.13
C ASN A 92 8.57 -6.09 1.02
N LEU A 93 8.78 -5.99 2.32
CA LEU A 93 7.99 -6.60 3.38
C LEU A 93 7.14 -5.52 4.05
N ARG A 94 5.85 -5.76 4.19
CA ARG A 94 4.90 -4.87 4.83
C ARG A 94 4.19 -5.59 5.96
N ALA A 95 4.11 -4.95 7.11
CA ALA A 95 3.34 -5.41 8.26
C ALA A 95 2.39 -4.30 8.69
N SER A 96 1.11 -4.63 8.84
CA SER A 96 0.07 -3.66 9.14
C SER A 96 -0.84 -4.14 10.28
N LEU A 97 -1.21 -3.24 11.17
CA LEU A 97 -2.25 -3.42 12.18
C LEU A 97 -3.39 -2.45 11.88
N ALA A 98 -4.62 -2.95 11.92
CA ALA A 98 -5.82 -2.11 11.82
C ALA A 98 -6.77 -2.44 12.98
N TRP A 99 -7.39 -1.40 13.54
CA TRP A 99 -8.37 -1.52 14.61
C TRP A 99 -9.54 -0.59 14.35
N ALA A 100 -10.76 -1.10 14.52
CA ALA A 100 -11.99 -0.31 14.44
C ALA A 100 -12.66 -0.17 15.82
N PRO A 101 -12.27 0.83 16.64
CA PRO A 101 -12.84 1.06 17.97
C PRO A 101 -14.33 1.42 17.93
N VAL A 102 -14.78 2.12 16.88
CA VAL A 102 -16.18 2.51 16.69
C VAL A 102 -16.71 1.81 15.44
N TRP A 103 -17.79 1.05 15.61
CA TRP A 103 -18.46 0.38 14.52
C TRP A 103 -19.98 0.41 14.69
N SER A 104 -20.62 1.38 14.03
CA SER A 104 -22.07 1.53 13.99
C SER A 104 -22.52 1.83 12.55
N ASP A 105 -23.83 1.93 12.35
CA ASP A 105 -24.39 2.26 11.03
C ASP A 105 -24.14 3.72 10.64
N VAL A 106 -24.11 4.62 11.64
CA VAL A 106 -23.93 6.06 11.46
C VAL A 106 -22.47 6.48 11.53
N SER A 107 -21.64 5.79 12.30
CA SER A 107 -20.24 6.19 12.50
C SER A 107 -19.33 4.98 12.61
N LYS A 108 -18.24 5.01 11.83
CA LYS A 108 -17.15 4.02 11.90
C LYS A 108 -15.84 4.76 12.02
N TRP A 109 -14.99 4.30 12.93
CA TRP A 109 -13.67 4.86 13.14
C TRP A 109 -12.64 3.75 13.03
N PHE A 110 -11.59 4.01 12.26
CA PHE A 110 -10.46 3.12 12.04
C PHE A 110 -9.17 3.80 12.45
N ILE A 111 -8.28 3.01 13.02
CA ILE A 111 -6.90 3.39 13.31
C ILE A 111 -6.02 2.32 12.68
N THR A 112 -4.98 2.76 11.97
CA THR A 112 -4.08 1.87 11.24
C THR A 112 -2.63 2.25 11.52
N GLY A 113 -1.78 1.26 11.73
CA GLY A 113 -0.33 1.41 11.79
C GLY A 113 0.31 0.43 10.82
N GLU A 114 1.37 0.86 10.15
CA GLU A 114 2.06 0.03 9.17
C GLU A 114 3.57 0.31 9.19
N VAL A 115 4.34 -0.77 9.01
CA VAL A 115 5.77 -0.73 8.81
C VAL A 115 6.07 -1.36 7.45
N ASN A 116 6.81 -0.64 6.62
CA ASN A 116 7.31 -1.13 5.34
C ASN A 116 8.84 -1.20 5.39
N ARG A 117 9.38 -2.37 5.10
CA ARG A 117 10.81 -2.65 5.06
C ARG A 117 11.21 -3.08 3.64
N PRO A 118 12.04 -2.29 2.94
CA PRO A 118 12.66 -2.75 1.71
C PRO A 118 13.58 -3.94 1.96
N LEU A 119 13.50 -4.96 1.12
CA LEU A 119 14.29 -6.19 1.15
C LEU A 119 15.25 -6.24 -0.05
N VAL A 120 16.00 -5.16 -0.24
CA VAL A 120 17.00 -5.01 -1.30
C VAL A 120 18.42 -5.15 -0.74
N GLU A 121 19.42 -5.29 -1.60
CA GLU A 121 20.82 -5.52 -1.20
C GLU A 121 21.44 -4.34 -0.44
N PHE A 122 20.91 -3.13 -0.59
CA PHE A 122 21.34 -1.95 0.15
C PHE A 122 20.53 -1.80 1.44
N GLU A 123 21.21 -1.50 2.56
CA GLU A 123 20.54 -1.16 3.81
C GLU A 123 19.68 0.10 3.60
N ARG A 124 18.36 -0.09 3.63
CA ARG A 124 17.37 0.98 3.60
C ARG A 124 16.65 1.08 4.92
N SER A 125 16.30 2.29 5.31
CA SER A 125 15.52 2.54 6.52
C SER A 125 14.08 2.02 6.36
N ASN A 126 13.46 1.69 7.49
CA ASN A 126 12.05 1.31 7.51
C ASN A 126 11.18 2.56 7.36
N THR A 127 10.14 2.45 6.54
CA THR A 127 9.09 3.47 6.44
C THR A 127 7.96 3.14 7.39
N TYR A 128 7.49 4.14 8.13
CA TYR A 128 6.37 3.99 9.07
C TYR A 128 5.18 4.82 8.59
N HIS A 129 3.99 4.22 8.64
CA HIS A 129 2.73 4.91 8.38
C HIS A 129 1.81 4.75 9.58
N VAL A 130 1.17 5.85 9.96
CA VAL A 130 0.07 5.83 10.92
C VAL A 130 -1.10 6.56 10.28
N GLY A 131 -2.30 6.04 10.45
CA GLY A 131 -3.48 6.55 9.78
C GLY A 131 -4.73 6.40 10.63
N THR A 132 -5.70 7.23 10.34
CA THR A 132 -7.04 7.12 10.89
C THR A 132 -8.08 7.51 9.86
N GLU A 133 -9.18 6.77 9.84
CA GLU A 133 -10.31 7.03 8.95
C GLU A 133 -11.59 7.11 9.77
N PHE A 134 -12.35 8.18 9.57
CA PHE A 134 -13.69 8.35 10.14
C PHE A 134 -14.71 8.36 9.01
N LEU A 135 -15.67 7.44 9.07
CA LEU A 135 -16.78 7.35 8.13
C LEU A 135 -18.07 7.78 8.83
N TYR A 136 -18.79 8.72 8.24
CA TYR A 136 -20.11 9.15 8.68
C TYR A 136 -21.18 8.71 7.68
N SER A 137 -22.13 7.90 8.17
CA SER A 137 -23.27 7.32 7.45
C SER A 137 -22.90 6.57 6.16
N ASN A 138 -21.64 6.11 6.05
CA ASN A 138 -21.04 5.57 4.81
C ASN A 138 -21.11 6.52 3.60
N LEU A 139 -21.37 7.81 3.82
CA LEU A 139 -21.47 8.84 2.79
C LEU A 139 -20.23 9.73 2.79
N ILE A 140 -19.75 10.10 3.97
CA ILE A 140 -18.62 11.02 4.14
C ILE A 140 -17.46 10.25 4.78
N ALA A 141 -16.28 10.37 4.20
CA ALA A 141 -15.05 9.83 4.72
C ALA A 141 -14.06 10.96 5.01
N LEU A 142 -13.53 11.00 6.23
CA LEU A 142 -12.40 11.84 6.60
C LEU A 142 -11.20 10.93 6.87
N ARG A 143 -10.07 11.24 6.24
CA ARG A 143 -8.83 10.47 6.36
C ARG A 143 -7.71 11.39 6.81
N LEU A 144 -7.01 10.97 7.84
CA LEU A 144 -5.79 11.62 8.31
C LEU A 144 -4.70 10.57 8.46
N GLY A 145 -3.47 10.96 8.20
CA GLY A 145 -2.33 10.07 8.36
C GLY A 145 -1.03 10.82 8.55
N TYR A 146 0.02 10.08 8.81
CA TYR A 146 1.37 10.56 8.95
C TYR A 146 2.33 9.53 8.37
N ILE A 147 3.26 10.02 7.55
CA ILE A 147 4.28 9.20 6.92
C ILE A 147 5.63 9.62 7.48
N HIS A 148 6.42 8.64 7.89
CA HIS A 148 7.81 8.82 8.28
C HIS A 148 8.70 7.90 7.45
N ASP A 149 9.36 8.49 6.46
CA ASP A 149 10.34 7.86 5.59
C ASP A 149 11.64 8.65 5.68
N GLN A 150 12.73 8.00 6.10
CA GLN A 150 14.03 8.67 6.22
C GLN A 150 14.77 8.70 4.89
N ASP A 151 14.74 7.60 4.13
CA ASP A 151 15.46 7.48 2.85
C ASP A 151 14.81 8.35 1.77
N GLY A 152 13.48 8.44 1.75
CA GLY A 152 12.73 9.29 0.83
C GLY A 152 12.68 10.78 1.25
N ASN A 153 13.21 11.12 2.43
CA ASN A 153 13.05 12.42 3.07
C ASN A 153 11.57 12.88 3.15
N ILE A 154 10.67 11.98 3.55
CA ILE A 154 9.23 12.26 3.64
C ILE A 154 8.79 12.16 5.09
N LYS A 155 8.59 13.31 5.74
CA LYS A 155 8.05 13.39 7.11
C LYS A 155 6.89 14.37 7.12
N SER A 156 5.67 13.88 6.90
CA SER A 156 4.54 14.79 6.76
C SER A 156 3.18 14.13 6.97
N ALA A 157 2.21 14.95 7.33
CA ALA A 157 0.82 14.53 7.51
C ALA A 157 0.11 14.31 6.16
N THR A 158 -0.70 13.28 6.02
CA THR A 158 -1.62 13.09 4.90
C THR A 158 -3.03 13.43 5.36
N TYR A 159 -3.83 14.01 4.47
CA TYR A 159 -5.25 14.22 4.75
C TYR A 159 -6.07 14.07 3.48
N GLY A 160 -7.30 13.64 3.63
CA GLY A 160 -8.21 13.42 2.53
C GLY A 160 -9.66 13.38 2.94
N LEU A 161 -10.52 13.60 1.95
CA LEU A 161 -11.97 13.61 2.07
C LEU A 161 -12.54 12.68 1.00
N GLY A 162 -13.62 11.99 1.34
CA GLY A 162 -14.36 11.13 0.44
C GLY A 162 -15.85 11.35 0.55
N PHE A 163 -16.54 11.32 -0.58
CA PHE A 163 -17.98 11.47 -0.68
C PHE A 163 -18.55 10.34 -1.52
N VAL A 164 -19.61 9.70 -1.03
CA VAL A 164 -20.35 8.67 -1.74
C VAL A 164 -21.75 9.19 -2.05
N PHE A 165 -22.11 9.21 -3.32
CA PHE A 165 -23.40 9.65 -3.82
C PHE A 165 -24.22 8.44 -4.29
N ASN A 166 -25.46 8.33 -3.76
CA ASN A 166 -26.43 7.29 -4.10
C ASN A 166 -25.87 5.86 -4.03
N ASN A 167 -24.89 5.61 -3.16
CA ASN A 167 -24.13 4.36 -3.04
C ASN A 167 -23.48 3.85 -4.34
N ARG A 168 -23.45 4.65 -5.41
CA ARG A 168 -22.95 4.27 -6.74
C ARG A 168 -21.68 5.00 -7.11
N VAL A 169 -21.64 6.31 -6.86
CA VAL A 169 -20.51 7.15 -7.24
C VAL A 169 -19.72 7.52 -6.00
N ARG A 170 -18.40 7.33 -6.03
CA ARG A 170 -17.48 7.77 -4.99
C ARG A 170 -16.51 8.78 -5.56
N ILE A 171 -16.36 9.91 -4.88
CA ILE A 171 -15.35 10.92 -5.18
C ILE A 171 -14.43 11.01 -3.97
N ASP A 172 -13.13 10.83 -4.17
CA ASP A 172 -12.15 11.05 -3.11
C ASP A 172 -11.12 12.10 -3.55
N TRP A 173 -10.70 12.89 -2.56
CA TRP A 173 -9.61 13.85 -2.67
C TRP A 173 -8.60 13.59 -1.55
N ALA A 174 -7.31 13.68 -1.87
CA ALA A 174 -6.26 13.55 -0.87
C ALA A 174 -5.09 14.49 -1.18
N SER A 175 -4.54 15.13 -0.14
CA SER A 175 -3.25 15.80 -0.18
C SER A 175 -2.16 14.84 0.28
N VAL A 176 -1.27 14.49 -0.64
CA VAL A 176 -0.18 13.54 -0.42
C VAL A 176 1.14 14.29 -0.40
N PRO A 177 1.96 14.15 0.66
CA PRO A 177 3.27 14.75 0.72
C PRO A 177 4.22 14.11 -0.30
N GLN A 178 5.23 14.86 -0.69
CA GLN A 178 6.40 14.39 -1.41
C GLN A 178 7.61 14.50 -0.47
N ALA A 179 8.83 14.41 -1.02
CA ALA A 179 10.03 14.81 -0.28
C ALA A 179 9.82 16.20 0.34
N GLU A 180 10.44 16.45 1.50
CA GLU A 180 10.20 17.65 2.32
C GLU A 180 10.37 18.98 1.55
N GLU A 181 11.23 18.98 0.53
CA GLU A 181 11.52 20.13 -0.34
C GLU A 181 10.51 20.31 -1.49
N LEU A 182 9.66 19.32 -1.75
CA LEU A 182 8.74 19.30 -2.88
C LEU A 182 7.33 19.69 -2.47
N ALA A 183 6.64 20.37 -3.39
CA ALA A 183 5.24 20.70 -3.22
C ALA A 183 4.38 19.44 -3.09
N ARG A 184 3.33 19.55 -2.27
CA ARG A 184 2.35 18.48 -2.07
C ARG A 184 1.56 18.22 -3.35
N VAL A 185 1.18 16.97 -3.55
CA VAL A 185 0.36 16.54 -4.68
C VAL A 185 -1.07 16.34 -4.22
N HIS A 186 -2.03 16.88 -4.97
CA HIS A 186 -3.44 16.63 -4.78
C HIS A 186 -3.89 15.49 -5.69
N ARG A 187 -4.38 14.41 -5.10
CA ARG A 187 -4.91 13.25 -5.82
C ARG A 187 -6.43 13.30 -5.79
N TRP A 188 -7.01 13.08 -6.96
CA TRP A 188 -8.45 12.95 -7.15
C TRP A 188 -8.74 11.56 -7.69
N SER A 189 -9.76 10.89 -7.16
CA SER A 189 -10.25 9.62 -7.69
C SER A 189 -11.76 9.58 -7.77
N LEU A 190 -12.27 8.97 -8.84
CA LEU A 190 -13.68 8.71 -9.08
C LEU A 190 -13.88 7.20 -9.20
N GLY A 191 -14.81 6.66 -8.42
CA GLY A 191 -15.23 5.26 -8.48
C GLY A 191 -16.71 5.16 -8.82
N VAL A 192 -17.07 4.16 -9.62
CA VAL A 192 -18.46 3.84 -9.96
C VAL A 192 -18.72 2.37 -9.68
N ASN A 193 -19.75 2.09 -8.89
CA ASN A 193 -20.25 0.74 -8.60
C ASN A 193 -21.50 0.47 -9.45
N PHE A 194 -21.53 -0.72 -10.07
CA PHE A 194 -22.63 -1.21 -10.91
C PHE A 194 -23.36 -2.36 -10.23
#